data_AF-A0A970KIJ3-F1
#
_entry.id   AF-A0A970KIJ3-F1
#
_cell.length_a   1.000
_cell.length_b   1.000
_cell.length_c   1.000
_cell.angle_alpha   90.00
_cell.angle_beta   90.00
_cell.angle_gamma   90.00
#
_symmetry.space_group_name_H-M   'P 1'
#
loop_
_entity.id
_entity.type
_entity.pdbx_description
1 polymer ?
#
loop_
_entity_poly.entity_id
_entity_poly.type
_entity_poly.pdbx_seq_one_letter_code
_entity_poly.pdbx_strand_id
1 'polypeptide(L)' 'MIDRYQLVKRNSPVLEKIDLSSPFTVGNGDFAFTADITGLQTFYQEYSDGIPLNTMAQWGWHSFAG' A
#
# COMPACT_ATOMS: atom_id res chain seq x y z
N MET A 1 -7.39 22.93 -21.22
CA MET A 1 -7.17 22.42 -19.85
C MET A 1 -7.61 20.96 -19.82
N ILE A 2 -6.85 20.05 -19.21
CA ILE A 2 -7.19 18.61 -19.17
C ILE A 2 -8.11 18.31 -17.99
N ASP A 3 -9.14 17.50 -18.19
CA ASP A 3 -9.97 16.97 -17.11
C ASP A 3 -9.22 15.86 -16.38
N ARG A 4 -8.62 16.21 -15.24
CA ARG A 4 -7.81 15.28 -14.43
C ARG A 4 -8.67 14.22 -13.76
N TYR A 5 -9.91 14.54 -13.39
CA TYR A 5 -10.79 13.59 -12.71
C TYR A 5 -11.19 12.47 -13.66
N GLN A 6 -11.64 12.80 -14.87
CA GLN A 6 -12.00 11.80 -15.88
C GLN A 6 -10.78 10.98 -16.34
N LEU A 7 -9.62 11.62 -16.45
CA LEU A 7 -8.38 10.91 -16.79
C LEU A 7 -8.01 9.87 -15.73
N VAL A 8 -8.00 10.24 -14.44
CA VAL A 8 -7.66 9.32 -13.35
C VAL A 8 -8.71 8.21 -13.23
N LYS A 9 -10.00 8.55 -13.32
CA LYS A 9 -11.09 7.57 -13.23
C LYS A 9 -11.00 6.51 -14.32
N ARG A 10 -10.68 6.88 -15.57
CA ARG A 10 -10.51 5.93 -16.68
C ARG A 10 -9.36 4.94 -16.45
N ASN A 11 -8.30 5.37 -15.76
CA ASN A 11 -7.09 4.56 -15.54
C ASN A 11 -6.96 4.07 -14.09
N SER A 12 -8.05 4.13 -13.30
CA SER A 12 -8.03 3.59 -11.93
C SER A 12 -7.93 2.07 -12.00
N PRO A 13 -6.93 1.45 -11.35
CA PRO A 13 -6.78 0.00 -11.35
C PRO A 13 -8.01 -0.64 -10.67
N VAL A 14 -8.51 -1.72 -11.26
CA VAL A 14 -9.59 -2.54 -10.72
C VAL A 14 -9.03 -3.93 -10.45
N LEU A 15 -9.16 -4.40 -9.21
CA LEU A 15 -8.75 -5.74 -8.83
C LEU A 15 -9.90 -6.71 -9.14
N GLU A 16 -9.78 -7.50 -10.20
CA GLU A 16 -10.81 -8.49 -10.59
C GLU A 16 -10.69 -9.82 -9.82
N LYS A 17 -9.48 -10.13 -9.35
CA LYS A 17 -9.17 -11.34 -8.58
C LYS A 17 -8.03 -11.05 -7.61
N ILE A 18 -7.97 -11.80 -6.52
CA ILE A 18 -6.87 -11.71 -5.55
C ILE A 18 -5.55 -12.04 -6.26
N ASP A 19 -4.55 -11.18 -6.08
CA ASP A 19 -3.17 -11.38 -6.53
C ASP A 19 -2.22 -11.08 -5.37
N LEU A 20 -1.60 -12.13 -4.83
CA LEU A 20 -0.69 -12.04 -3.69
C LEU A 20 0.63 -11.33 -4.05
N SER A 21 0.93 -11.16 -5.34
CA SER A 21 2.08 -10.41 -5.83
C SER A 21 1.80 -8.92 -6.03
N SER A 22 0.57 -8.46 -5.78
CA SER A 22 0.15 -7.07 -6.00
C SER A 22 -0.67 -6.51 -4.82
N PRO A 23 -0.12 -6.49 -3.58
CA PRO A 23 -0.77 -5.77 -2.49
C PRO A 23 -0.77 -4.25 -2.75
N PHE A 24 -1.71 -3.54 -2.14
CA PHE A 24 -1.89 -2.10 -2.36
C PHE A 24 -1.11 -1.29 -1.34
N THR A 25 -0.16 -0.46 -1.80
CA THR A 25 0.63 0.42 -0.92
C THR A 25 0.24 1.88 -1.09
N VAL A 26 -0.01 2.57 0.02
CA VAL A 26 -0.19 4.02 0.08
C VAL A 26 0.92 4.64 0.92
N GLY A 27 1.30 5.87 0.58
CA GLY A 27 2.31 6.60 1.34
C GLY A 27 2.34 8.08 1.01
N ASN A 28 3.02 8.84 1.86
CA ASN A 28 3.14 10.30 1.76
C ASN A 28 4.59 10.79 1.69
N GLY A 29 5.56 9.87 1.52
CA GLY A 29 7.00 10.15 1.54
C GLY A 29 7.67 9.75 2.85
N ASP A 30 7.00 9.99 3.99
CA ASP A 30 7.54 9.67 5.33
C ASP A 30 6.87 8.45 5.99
N PHE A 31 5.74 8.03 5.45
CA PHE A 31 4.97 6.87 5.87
C PHE A 31 4.56 6.05 4.65
N ALA A 32 4.58 4.72 4.78
CA ALA A 32 4.07 3.78 3.82
C ALA A 32 3.31 2.65 4.52
N PHE A 33 2.14 2.30 3.99
CA PHE A 33 1.29 1.22 4.47
C PHE A 33 0.89 0.32 3.31
N THR A 34 1.18 -0.96 3.42
CA THR A 34 0.80 -1.99 2.45
C THR A 34 -0.36 -2.80 3.00
N ALA A 35 -1.49 -2.77 2.29
CA ALA A 35 -2.72 -3.47 2.64
C ALA A 35 -3.04 -4.60 1.66
N ASP A 36 -3.71 -5.63 2.18
CA ASP A 36 -4.38 -6.65 1.39
C ASP A 36 -5.78 -6.21 0.94
N ILE A 37 -6.53 -7.12 0.31
CA ILE A 37 -7.87 -6.90 -0.24
C ILE A 37 -8.92 -6.41 0.77
N THR A 38 -8.68 -6.56 2.08
CA THR A 38 -9.56 -6.04 3.13
C THR A 38 -9.36 -4.55 3.38
N GLY A 39 -8.29 -3.96 2.85
CA GLY A 39 -7.83 -2.62 3.19
C GLY A 39 -6.96 -2.56 4.45
N LEU A 40 -6.66 -3.70 5.08
CA LEU A 40 -5.80 -3.84 6.26
C LEU A 40 -4.69 -4.88 6.02
N GLN A 41 -3.99 -5.30 7.08
CA GLN A 41 -2.93 -6.34 7.05
C GLN A 41 -3.46 -7.64 7.68
N THR A 42 -4.60 -8.11 7.20
CA THR A 42 -5.34 -9.26 7.75
C THR A 42 -4.72 -10.58 7.31
N PHE A 43 -4.39 -10.74 6.03
CA PHE A 43 -3.90 -11.97 5.43
C PHE A 43 -2.36 -11.98 5.32
N TYR A 44 -1.67 -11.55 6.36
CA TYR A 44 -0.22 -11.34 6.28
C TYR A 44 0.57 -12.64 6.02
N GLN A 45 0.06 -13.80 6.47
CA GLN A 45 0.70 -15.08 6.17
C GLN A 45 0.59 -15.45 4.70
N GLU A 46 -0.56 -15.21 4.07
CA GLU A 46 -0.77 -15.53 2.66
C GLU A 46 0.15 -14.71 1.74
N TYR A 47 0.52 -13.50 2.17
CA TYR A 47 1.44 -12.62 1.43
C TYR A 47 2.92 -12.83 1.82
N SER A 48 3.25 -13.66 2.81
CA SER A 48 4.61 -13.73 3.37
C SER A 48 5.68 -14.24 2.41
N ASP A 49 5.29 -15.11 1.48
CA ASP A 49 6.21 -15.72 0.52
C ASP A 49 6.50 -14.81 -0.70
N GLY A 50 5.70 -13.75 -0.86
CA GLY A 50 5.77 -12.80 -1.98
C GLY A 50 6.15 -11.40 -1.53
N ILE A 51 5.19 -10.47 -1.64
CA ILE A 51 5.35 -9.09 -1.17
C ILE A 51 4.70 -8.98 0.22
N PRO A 52 5.49 -8.93 1.30
CA PRO A 52 4.94 -8.88 2.64
C PRO A 52 4.19 -7.57 2.93
N LEU A 53 3.10 -7.69 3.69
CA LEU A 53 2.32 -6.55 4.17
C LEU A 53 3.09 -5.85 5.29
N ASN A 54 3.55 -4.62 5.03
CA ASN A 54 4.38 -3.87 5.98
C ASN A 54 3.85 -2.46 6.22
N THR A 55 4.18 -1.94 7.40
CA THR A 55 4.00 -0.54 7.76
C THR A 55 5.39 0.05 8.01
N MET A 56 5.78 1.05 7.23
CA MET A 56 7.07 1.71 7.33
C MET A 56 6.87 3.17 7.63
N ALA A 57 7.67 3.69 8.55
CA ALA A 57 7.68 5.09 8.90
C ALA A 57 9.10 5.58 9.13
N GLN A 58 9.44 6.73 8.55
CA GLN A 58 10.73 7.38 8.70
C GLN A 58 11.06 7.59 10.19
N TRP A 59 10.08 8.09 10.95
CA TRP A 59 10.18 8.33 12.39
C TRP A 59 10.22 7.06 13.25
N GLY A 60 9.88 5.88 12.69
CA GLY A 60 9.87 4.62 13.44
C GLY A 60 11.25 4.16 13.91
N TRP A 61 12.31 4.75 13.33
CA TRP A 61 13.71 4.43 13.60
C TRP A 61 14.46 5.53 14.34
N HIS A 62 13.76 6.60 14.76
CA HIS A 62 14.38 7.67 15.52
C HIS A 62 14.55 7.30 17.00
N SER A 63 15.80 7.32 17.47
CA SER A 63 16.13 7.31 18.89
C SER A 63 16.61 8.72 19.27
N PHE A 64 15.96 9.35 20.23
CA PHE A 64 16.44 10.61 20.80
C PHE A 64 17.46 10.28 21.90
N ALA A 65 18.65 10.88 21.84
CA ALA A 65 19.56 10.87 22.98
C ALA A 65 18.93 11.73 24.08
N GLY A 66 18.69 11.12 25.25
CA GLY A 66 18.25 11.81 26.46
C GLY A 66 19.34 12.65 27.11
#